data_AF-A0A1V5YDQ0-F1
#
_entry.id   AF-A0A1V5YDQ0-F1
#
_cell.length_a   1.000
_cell.length_b   1.000
_cell.length_c   1.000
_cell.angle_alpha   90.00
_cell.angle_beta   90.00
_cell.angle_gamma   90.00
#
_symmetry.space_group_name_H-M   'P 1'
#
loop_
_entity.id
_entity.type
_entity.pdbx_description
1 polymer ?
#
loop_
_entity_poly.entity_id
_entity_poly.type
_entity_poly.pdbx_seq_one_letter_code
_entity_poly.pdbx_strand_id
1 'polypeptide(L)'
;MSQPTTGSELIRRILWLWLAFVRSQVVLMAVVGGLTWVGLTALGVRWALLLALVAGLLEIVPNLGPVLATVPAVVVALLYGSSWFDLEKWVVALIVVSYYVLVQQLENILIVPLVMSDALKLPAWLVLAGMMVGAAVAGVPGALLATPLIATVRELVRYYNARRQGTSPQADSDTRGGRTSGPNQAA
;
A
#
# COMPACT_ATOMS: atom_id res chain seq x y z
N MET A 1 -7.75 32.45 25.39
CA MET A 1 -7.79 31.23 24.56
C MET A 1 -6.36 30.85 24.24
N SER A 2 -5.82 29.83 24.91
CA SER A 2 -4.43 29.37 24.77
C SER A 2 -4.25 28.65 23.42
N GLN A 3 -3.51 29.28 22.51
CA GLN A 3 -3.03 28.66 21.27
C GLN A 3 -2.39 27.30 21.62
N PRO A 4 -2.84 26.17 21.05
CA PRO A 4 -2.26 24.86 21.34
C PRO A 4 -0.76 24.89 21.02
N THR A 5 0.05 24.31 21.91
CA THR A 5 1.49 24.25 21.76
C THR A 5 1.82 23.45 20.49
N THR A 6 2.53 24.10 19.56
CA THR A 6 2.80 23.65 18.18
C THR A 6 3.38 22.23 18.09
N GLY A 7 4.04 21.74 19.15
CA GLY A 7 4.58 20.38 19.22
C GLY A 7 3.55 19.26 19.41
N SER A 8 2.43 19.53 20.09
CA SER A 8 1.40 18.51 20.35
C SER A 8 0.65 18.11 19.07
N GLU A 9 0.52 19.05 18.12
CA GLU A 9 -0.09 18.83 16.81
C GLU A 9 0.79 17.98 15.91
N LEU A 10 2.11 18.19 15.93
CA LEU A 10 3.08 17.38 15.20
C LEU A 10 3.01 15.91 15.64
N ILE A 11 3.01 15.67 16.95
CA ILE A 11 2.92 14.32 17.51
C ILE A 11 1.63 13.64 17.08
N ARG A 12 0.49 14.33 17.16
CA ARG A 12 -0.82 13.81 16.71
C ARG A 12 -0.81 13.48 15.22
N ARG A 13 -0.20 14.33 14.38
CA ARG A 13 -0.05 14.07 12.94
C ARG A 13 0.80 12.84 12.66
N ILE A 14 1.95 12.71 13.33
CA ILE A 14 2.81 11.52 13.18
C ILE A 14 2.04 10.27 13.61
N LEU A 15 1.43 10.25 14.80
CA LEU A 15 0.65 9.09 15.25
C LEU A 15 -0.46 8.71 14.26
N TRP A 16 -1.15 9.70 13.69
CA TRP A 16 -2.16 9.47 12.67
C TRP A 16 -1.58 8.87 11.39
N LEU A 17 -0.40 9.31 10.91
CA LEU A 17 0.28 8.72 9.74
C LEU A 17 0.62 7.25 9.97
N TRP A 18 1.10 6.90 11.16
CA TRP A 18 1.44 5.53 11.52
C TRP A 18 0.19 4.64 11.61
N LEU A 19 -0.88 5.12 12.25
CA LEU A 19 -2.17 4.42 12.33
C LEU A 19 -2.79 4.21 10.93
N ALA A 20 -2.74 5.25 10.09
CA ALA A 20 -3.23 5.18 8.72
C ALA A 20 -2.43 4.16 7.91
N PHE A 21 -1.10 4.14 8.04
CA PHE A 21 -0.23 3.16 7.38
C PHE A 21 -0.59 1.72 7.77
N VAL A 22 -0.70 1.42 9.07
CA VAL A 22 -1.04 0.07 9.55
C VAL A 22 -2.42 -0.35 9.03
N ARG A 23 -3.41 0.55 9.05
CA ARG A 23 -4.74 0.27 8.50
C ARG A 23 -4.67 -0.01 7.00
N SER A 24 -3.93 0.78 6.24
CA SER A 24 -3.74 0.56 4.80
C SER A 24 -3.09 -0.79 4.51
N GLN A 25 -2.10 -1.21 5.30
CA GLN A 25 -1.46 -2.52 5.13
C GLN A 25 -2.42 -3.67 5.38
N VAL A 26 -3.20 -3.63 6.47
CA VAL A 26 -4.21 -4.67 6.74
C VAL A 26 -5.23 -4.78 5.60
N VAL A 27 -5.63 -3.65 5.02
CA VAL A 27 -6.55 -3.62 3.86
C VAL A 27 -5.88 -4.23 2.62
N LEU A 28 -4.62 -3.88 2.32
CA LEU A 28 -3.86 -4.47 1.20
C LEU A 28 -3.75 -5.98 1.34
N MET A 29 -3.34 -6.47 2.51
CA MET A 29 -3.23 -7.91 2.80
C MET A 29 -4.55 -8.64 2.57
N ALA A 30 -5.66 -8.07 3.03
CA ALA A 30 -6.99 -8.65 2.86
C ALA A 30 -7.46 -8.64 1.39
N VAL A 31 -7.24 -7.53 0.67
CA VAL A 31 -7.65 -7.39 -0.72
C VAL A 31 -6.83 -8.30 -1.63
N VAL A 32 -5.51 -8.29 -1.50
CA VAL A 32 -4.61 -9.13 -2.32
C VAL A 32 -4.80 -10.62 -2.00
N GLY A 33 -4.92 -10.97 -0.72
CA GLY A 33 -5.27 -12.33 -0.31
C GLY A 33 -6.64 -12.77 -0.85
N GLY A 34 -7.64 -11.90 -0.78
CA GLY A 34 -8.98 -12.16 -1.32
C GLY A 34 -9.00 -12.35 -2.83
N LEU A 35 -8.33 -11.46 -3.58
CA LEU A 35 -8.17 -11.58 -5.03
C LEU A 35 -7.48 -12.90 -5.37
N THR A 36 -6.34 -13.18 -4.74
CA THR A 36 -5.58 -14.42 -4.95
C THR A 36 -6.44 -15.65 -4.68
N TRP A 37 -7.23 -15.65 -3.60
CA TRP A 37 -8.12 -16.75 -3.27
C TRP A 37 -9.18 -16.98 -4.35
N VAL A 38 -9.85 -15.90 -4.77
CA VAL A 38 -10.88 -15.96 -5.83
C VAL A 38 -10.27 -16.47 -7.14
N GLY A 39 -9.12 -15.93 -7.53
CA GLY A 39 -8.43 -16.34 -8.75
C GLY A 39 -7.97 -17.79 -8.75
N LEU A 40 -7.25 -18.22 -7.71
CA LEU A 40 -6.77 -19.60 -7.61
C LEU A 40 -7.91 -20.60 -7.50
N THR A 41 -9.00 -20.24 -6.80
CA THR A 41 -10.20 -21.08 -6.72
C THR A 41 -10.90 -21.17 -8.08
N ALA A 42 -11.04 -20.05 -8.80
CA ALA A 42 -11.60 -20.04 -10.15
C ALA A 42 -10.73 -20.82 -11.16
N LEU A 43 -9.41 -20.83 -10.96
CA LEU A 43 -8.47 -21.62 -11.75
C LEU A 43 -8.40 -23.09 -11.32
N GLY A 44 -9.05 -23.47 -10.22
CA GLY A 44 -9.12 -24.86 -9.76
C GLY A 44 -7.81 -25.37 -9.18
N VAL A 45 -6.98 -24.45 -8.69
CA VAL A 45 -5.69 -24.76 -8.09
C VAL A 45 -5.92 -25.36 -6.70
N ARG A 46 -5.29 -26.50 -6.45
CA ARG A 46 -5.38 -27.19 -5.17
C ARG A 46 -4.80 -26.31 -4.05
N TRP A 47 -5.44 -26.32 -2.87
CA TRP A 47 -5.03 -25.50 -1.73
C TRP A 47 -5.06 -23.98 -1.98
N ALA A 48 -5.91 -23.50 -2.90
CA ALA A 48 -6.08 -22.08 -3.22
C ALA A 48 -6.17 -21.17 -1.98
N LEU A 49 -6.96 -21.56 -0.96
CA LEU A 49 -7.09 -20.78 0.28
C LEU A 49 -5.77 -20.66 1.05
N LEU A 50 -5.02 -21.76 1.19
CA LEU A 50 -3.73 -21.74 1.90
C LEU A 50 -2.73 -20.85 1.16
N LEU A 51 -2.63 -21.00 -0.17
CA LEU A 51 -1.75 -20.19 -1.01
C LEU A 51 -2.13 -18.70 -0.95
N ALA A 52 -3.42 -18.40 -0.94
CA ALA A 52 -3.93 -17.04 -0.83
C ALA A 52 -3.69 -16.40 0.54
N LEU A 53 -3.78 -17.18 1.63
CA LEU A 53 -3.40 -16.72 2.96
C LEU A 53 -1.89 -16.40 3.02
N VAL A 54 -1.05 -17.24 2.42
CA VAL A 54 0.38 -16.95 2.30
C VAL A 54 0.62 -15.67 1.49
N ALA A 55 -0.05 -15.51 0.35
CA ALA A 55 0.04 -14.29 -0.46
C ALA A 55 -0.36 -13.03 0.33
N GLY A 56 -1.52 -13.06 0.98
CA GLY A 56 -1.99 -11.94 1.80
C GLY A 56 -1.09 -11.65 3.00
N LEU A 57 -0.51 -12.66 3.65
CA LEU A 57 0.43 -12.45 4.76
C LEU A 57 1.77 -11.85 4.31
N LEU A 58 2.30 -12.33 3.18
CA LEU A 58 3.55 -11.80 2.62
C LEU A 58 3.37 -10.38 2.07
N GLU A 59 2.13 -9.98 1.75
CA GLU A 59 1.78 -8.64 1.29
C GLU A 59 1.88 -7.56 2.39
N ILE A 60 2.28 -7.92 3.61
CA ILE A 60 2.69 -6.95 4.62
C ILE A 60 3.80 -6.02 4.08
N VAL A 61 4.61 -6.50 3.15
CA VAL A 61 5.54 -5.68 2.36
C VAL A 61 4.99 -5.60 0.93
N PRO A 62 4.52 -4.43 0.47
CA PRO A 62 3.89 -4.29 -0.84
C PRO A 62 4.74 -4.83 -1.99
N ASN A 63 4.13 -5.41 -3.00
CA ASN A 63 4.75 -6.11 -4.14
C ASN A 63 5.55 -7.38 -3.80
N LEU A 64 6.04 -7.53 -2.58
CA LEU A 64 6.80 -8.71 -2.18
C LEU A 64 5.88 -9.92 -1.99
N GLY A 65 4.63 -9.69 -1.56
CA GLY A 65 3.64 -10.74 -1.31
C GLY A 65 3.32 -11.58 -2.53
N PRO A 66 2.64 -11.02 -3.55
CA PRO A 66 2.29 -11.72 -4.78
C PRO A 66 3.50 -12.36 -5.46
N VAL A 67 4.63 -11.66 -5.54
CA VAL A 67 5.84 -12.17 -6.21
C VAL A 67 6.35 -13.44 -5.53
N LEU A 68 6.51 -13.43 -4.21
CA LEU A 68 6.99 -14.61 -3.48
C LEU A 68 5.93 -15.72 -3.43
N ALA A 69 4.65 -15.37 -3.30
CA ALA A 69 3.57 -16.35 -3.25
C ALA A 69 3.26 -17.00 -4.61
N THR A 70 3.69 -16.39 -5.71
CA THR A 70 3.61 -16.99 -7.05
C THR A 70 4.38 -18.32 -7.09
N VAL A 71 5.55 -18.40 -6.46
CA VAL A 71 6.41 -19.60 -6.49
C VAL A 71 5.68 -20.85 -5.99
N PRO A 72 5.16 -20.92 -4.74
CA PRO A 72 4.44 -22.11 -4.29
C PRO A 72 3.17 -22.36 -5.10
N ALA A 73 2.45 -21.32 -5.55
CA ALA A 73 1.24 -21.52 -6.36
C ALA A 73 1.53 -22.17 -7.72
N VAL A 74 2.61 -21.75 -8.39
CA VAL A 74 3.08 -22.33 -9.65
C VAL A 74 3.56 -23.76 -9.45
N VAL A 75 4.31 -24.03 -8.38
CA VAL A 75 4.73 -25.41 -8.04
C VAL A 75 3.52 -26.31 -7.85
N VAL A 76 2.49 -25.85 -7.12
CA VAL A 76 1.25 -26.61 -6.93
C VAL A 76 0.54 -26.85 -8.26
N ALA A 77 0.43 -25.84 -9.12
CA ALA A 77 -0.16 -25.97 -10.45
C ALA A 77 0.59 -26.99 -11.34
N LEU A 78 1.93 -26.98 -11.31
CA LEU A 78 2.76 -27.94 -12.07
C LEU A 78 2.60 -29.38 -11.57
N LEU A 79 2.44 -29.57 -10.26
CA LEU A 79 2.32 -30.91 -9.67
C LEU A 79 0.90 -31.48 -9.84
N TYR A 80 -0.12 -30.67 -9.63
CA TYR A 80 -1.51 -31.12 -9.48
C TYR A 80 -2.44 -30.69 -10.62
N GLY A 81 -2.05 -29.72 -11.46
CA GLY A 81 -2.90 -29.20 -12.52
C GLY A 81 -4.10 -28.40 -11.99
N SER A 82 -5.15 -28.31 -12.82
CA SER A 82 -6.44 -27.69 -12.46
C SER A 82 -7.49 -28.77 -12.21
N SER A 83 -8.38 -28.51 -11.25
CA SER A 83 -9.56 -29.36 -11.02
C SER A 83 -10.74 -29.03 -11.95
N TRP A 84 -10.71 -27.87 -12.63
CA TRP A 84 -11.82 -27.40 -13.48
C TRP A 84 -11.56 -27.64 -14.97
N PHE A 85 -10.30 -27.56 -15.38
CA PHE A 85 -9.91 -27.60 -16.79
C PHE A 85 -9.05 -28.82 -17.06
N ASP A 86 -9.40 -29.57 -18.11
CA ASP A 86 -8.59 -30.68 -18.63
C ASP A 86 -7.49 -30.12 -19.54
N LEU A 87 -6.50 -29.47 -18.92
CA LEU A 87 -5.35 -28.85 -19.58
C LEU A 87 -4.06 -29.48 -19.08
N GLU A 88 -3.02 -29.44 -19.92
CA GLU A 88 -1.69 -29.87 -19.50
C GLU A 88 -1.18 -29.00 -18.32
N LYS A 89 -0.52 -29.62 -17.34
CA LYS A 89 -0.15 -28.97 -16.07
C LYS A 89 0.73 -27.73 -16.25
N TRP A 90 1.61 -27.73 -17.26
CA TRP A 90 2.44 -26.57 -17.58
C TRP A 90 1.63 -25.39 -18.13
N VAL A 91 0.52 -25.66 -18.83
CA VAL A 91 -0.41 -24.62 -19.31
C VAL A 91 -1.12 -23.99 -18.10
N VAL A 92 -1.60 -24.81 -17.16
CA VAL A 92 -2.21 -24.31 -15.92
C VAL A 92 -1.22 -23.45 -15.12
N ALA A 93 0.03 -23.89 -15.01
CA ALA A 93 1.07 -23.12 -14.34
C ALA A 93 1.33 -21.76 -15.01
N LEU A 94 1.34 -21.71 -16.34
CA LEU A 94 1.49 -20.45 -17.09
C LEU A 94 0.28 -19.51 -16.89
N ILE A 95 -0.93 -20.07 -16.82
CA ILE A 95 -2.14 -19.30 -16.51
C ILE A 95 -2.05 -18.73 -15.08
N VAL A 96 -1.57 -19.50 -14.11
CA VAL A 96 -1.35 -19.03 -12.74
C VAL A 96 -0.32 -17.90 -12.69
N VAL A 97 0.83 -18.03 -13.37
CA VAL A 97 1.81 -16.93 -13.48
C VAL A 97 1.16 -15.68 -14.06
N SER A 98 0.43 -15.85 -15.16
CA SER A 98 -0.24 -14.74 -15.84
C SER A 98 -1.29 -14.08 -14.94
N TYR A 99 -2.00 -14.86 -14.15
CA TYR A 99 -2.94 -14.36 -13.15
C TYR A 99 -2.24 -13.54 -12.05
N TYR A 100 -1.14 -14.02 -11.48
CA TYR A 100 -0.38 -13.25 -10.49
C TYR A 100 0.19 -11.95 -11.08
N VAL A 101 0.61 -11.95 -12.34
CA VAL A 101 1.01 -10.72 -13.04
C VAL A 101 -0.17 -9.75 -13.13
N LEU A 102 -1.37 -10.23 -13.49
CA LEU A 102 -2.58 -9.39 -13.51
C LEU A 102 -2.92 -8.81 -12.14
N VAL A 103 -2.82 -9.62 -11.07
CA VAL A 103 -3.00 -9.16 -9.69
C VAL A 103 -1.99 -8.08 -9.36
N GLN A 104 -0.72 -8.26 -9.72
CA GLN A 104 0.34 -7.28 -9.47
C GLN A 104 0.09 -5.95 -10.21
N GLN A 105 -0.40 -6.01 -11.44
CA GLN A 105 -0.76 -4.81 -12.21
C GLN A 105 -1.97 -4.09 -11.58
N LEU A 106 -2.98 -4.85 -11.16
CA LEU A 106 -4.15 -4.32 -10.47
C LEU A 106 -3.75 -3.63 -9.16
N GLU A 107 -2.85 -4.27 -8.40
CA GLU A 107 -2.29 -3.72 -7.18
C GLU A 107 -1.59 -2.39 -7.43
N ASN A 108 -0.67 -2.35 -8.38
CA ASN A 108 0.16 -1.17 -8.63
C ASN A 108 -0.61 0.01 -9.23
N ILE A 109 -1.60 -0.25 -10.08
CA ILE A 109 -2.33 0.78 -10.81
C ILE A 109 -3.56 1.26 -10.05
N LEU A 110 -4.24 0.37 -9.31
CA LEU A 110 -5.52 0.68 -8.68
C LEU A 110 -5.51 0.53 -7.16
N ILE A 111 -5.09 -0.62 -6.62
CA ILE A 111 -5.26 -0.91 -5.19
C ILE A 111 -4.34 -0.04 -4.34
N VAL A 112 -3.05 0.04 -4.66
CA VAL A 112 -2.08 0.85 -3.91
C VAL A 112 -2.49 2.33 -3.93
N PRO A 113 -2.80 2.96 -5.07
CA PRO A 113 -3.33 4.31 -5.07
C PRO A 113 -4.61 4.43 -4.25
N LEU A 114 -5.58 3.53 -4.39
CA LEU A 114 -6.85 3.63 -3.66
C LEU A 114 -6.69 3.49 -2.14
N VAL A 115 -5.77 2.63 -1.69
CA VAL A 115 -5.58 2.29 -0.27
C VAL A 115 -4.56 3.21 0.41
N MET A 116 -3.56 3.73 -0.32
CA MET A 116 -2.49 4.58 0.22
C MET A 116 -2.59 6.08 -0.13
N SER A 117 -3.36 6.50 -1.15
CA SER A 117 -3.37 7.89 -1.64
C SER A 117 -3.75 8.92 -0.59
N ASP A 118 -4.75 8.63 0.25
CA ASP A 118 -5.22 9.57 1.28
C ASP A 118 -4.29 9.66 2.49
N ALA A 119 -3.51 8.62 2.77
CA ALA A 119 -2.77 8.52 4.02
C ALA A 119 -1.45 9.30 3.99
N LEU A 120 -0.68 9.25 2.88
CA LEU A 120 0.74 9.65 2.92
C LEU A 120 1.17 10.66 1.85
N LYS A 121 0.40 10.85 0.75
CA LYS A 121 0.73 11.76 -0.36
C LYS A 121 2.18 11.63 -0.87
N LEU A 122 2.79 10.45 -0.75
CA LEU A 122 4.16 10.18 -1.18
C LEU A 122 4.15 9.63 -2.61
N PRO A 123 5.10 10.03 -3.47
CA PRO A 123 5.22 9.41 -4.79
C PRO A 123 5.65 7.94 -4.63
N ALA A 124 5.00 7.03 -5.37
CA ALA A 124 5.20 5.58 -5.24
C ALA A 124 6.66 5.13 -5.38
N TRP A 125 7.42 5.75 -6.29
CA TRP A 125 8.84 5.44 -6.49
C TRP A 125 9.69 5.74 -5.23
N LEU A 126 9.33 6.74 -4.43
CA LEU A 126 10.05 7.09 -3.21
C LEU A 126 9.79 6.06 -2.11
N VAL A 127 8.57 5.55 -2.05
CA VAL A 127 8.21 4.45 -1.14
C VAL A 127 9.01 3.20 -1.50
N LEU A 128 9.04 2.81 -2.78
CA LEU A 128 9.83 1.67 -3.26
C LEU A 128 11.33 1.83 -2.98
N ALA A 129 11.91 3.00 -3.31
CA ALA A 129 13.32 3.28 -3.04
C ALA A 129 13.61 3.21 -1.53
N GLY A 130 12.73 3.78 -0.70
CA GLY A 130 12.80 3.67 0.75
C GLY A 130 12.78 2.25 1.26
N MET A 131 11.88 1.42 0.71
CA MET A 131 11.77 0.01 1.08
C MET A 131 13.05 -0.75 0.72
N MET A 132 13.65 -0.50 -0.44
CA MET A 132 14.93 -1.12 -0.83
C MET A 132 16.07 -0.73 0.12
N VAL A 133 16.17 0.55 0.46
CA VAL A 133 17.18 1.04 1.42
C VAL A 133 16.91 0.46 2.81
N GLY A 134 15.67 0.48 3.27
CA GLY A 134 15.26 -0.09 4.55
C GLY A 134 15.54 -1.60 4.63
N ALA A 135 15.27 -2.33 3.54
CA ALA A 135 15.58 -3.75 3.41
C ALA A 135 17.08 -4.00 3.54
N ALA A 136 17.91 -3.19 2.89
CA ALA A 136 19.36 -3.32 2.98
C ALA A 136 19.90 -3.04 4.40
N VAL A 137 19.27 -2.12 5.14
CA VAL A 137 19.73 -1.72 6.49
C VAL A 137 19.25 -2.66 7.59
N ALA A 138 17.98 -3.08 7.54
CA ALA A 138 17.34 -3.81 8.64
C ALA A 138 16.44 -4.97 8.17
N GLY A 139 16.58 -5.41 6.92
CA GLY A 139 15.80 -6.52 6.37
C GLY A 139 14.30 -6.21 6.26
N VAL A 140 13.46 -7.23 6.43
CA VAL A 140 12.00 -7.12 6.33
C VAL A 140 11.42 -6.01 7.23
N PRO A 141 11.80 -5.87 8.51
CA PRO A 141 11.37 -4.75 9.34
C PRO A 141 11.73 -3.38 8.76
N GLY A 142 12.92 -3.23 8.19
CA GLY A 142 13.36 -1.98 7.59
C GLY A 142 12.56 -1.63 6.33
N ALA A 143 12.26 -2.62 5.49
CA ALA A 143 11.40 -2.44 4.32
C ALA A 143 9.99 -2.00 4.73
N LEU A 144 9.41 -2.67 5.73
CA LEU A 144 8.07 -2.37 6.25
C LEU A 144 7.98 -0.95 6.82
N LEU A 145 8.96 -0.56 7.63
CA LEU A 145 8.97 0.73 8.32
C LEU A 145 9.43 1.90 7.44
N ALA A 146 9.97 1.64 6.24
CA ALA A 146 10.45 2.69 5.35
C ALA A 146 9.38 3.73 5.03
N THR A 147 8.16 3.28 4.72
CA THR A 147 7.02 4.12 4.34
C THR A 147 6.62 5.12 5.44
N PRO A 148 6.29 4.69 6.67
CA PRO A 148 5.95 5.62 7.75
C PRO A 148 7.14 6.48 8.19
N LEU A 149 8.38 5.99 8.09
CA LEU A 149 9.58 6.79 8.38
C LEU A 149 9.75 7.93 7.38
N ILE A 150 9.62 7.66 6.08
CA ILE A 150 9.68 8.71 5.03
C ILE A 150 8.60 9.76 5.27
N ALA A 151 7.37 9.32 5.57
CA ALA A 151 6.27 10.23 5.87
C ALA A 151 6.55 11.10 7.10
N THR A 152 7.12 10.51 8.16
CA THR A 152 7.52 11.21 9.38
C THR A 152 8.59 12.27 9.10
N VAL A 153 9.65 11.91 8.36
CA VAL A 153 10.73 12.85 8.00
C VAL A 153 10.17 14.00 7.17
N ARG A 154 9.31 13.72 6.19
CA ARG A 154 8.67 14.75 5.37
C ARG A 154 7.85 15.73 6.21
N GLU A 155 7.05 15.24 7.15
CA GLU A 155 6.23 16.11 8.02
C GLU A 155 7.12 16.95 8.95
N LEU A 156 8.23 16.39 9.43
CA LEU A 156 9.20 17.10 10.25
C LEU A 156 9.88 18.25 9.48
N VAL A 157 10.29 17.99 8.23
CA VAL A 157 10.86 19.02 7.33
C VAL A 157 9.84 20.11 7.05
N ARG A 158 8.58 19.74 6.76
CA ARG A 158 7.48 20.69 6.53
C ARG A 158 7.25 21.57 7.75
N TYR A 159 7.17 20.97 8.94
CA TYR A 159 6.99 21.69 10.20
C TYR A 159 8.12 22.70 10.47
N TYR A 160 9.37 22.27 10.24
CA TYR A 160 10.54 23.13 10.43
C TYR A 160 10.57 24.31 9.45
N ASN A 161 10.27 24.07 8.17
CA ASN A 161 10.24 25.10 7.14
C ASN A 161 9.13 26.13 7.38
N ALA A 162 7.93 25.69 7.77
CA ALA A 162 6.83 26.59 8.12
C ALA A 162 7.20 27.51 9.30
N ARG A 163 7.88 26.97 10.32
CA ARG A 163 8.36 27.75 11.46
C ARG A 163 9.40 28.81 11.05
N ARG A 164 10.27 28.51 10.08
CA ARG A 164 11.25 29.48 9.56
C ARG A 164 10.62 30.62 8.76
N GLN A 165 9.51 30.37 8.06
CA GLN A 165 8.87 31.36 7.18
C GLN A 165 7.80 32.21 7.87
N GLY A 166 7.56 31.99 9.18
CA GLY A 166 6.52 32.71 9.94
C GLY A 166 5.09 32.42 9.46
N THR A 167 4.91 31.44 8.56
CA THR A 167 3.63 31.07 7.97
C THR A 167 3.01 29.96 8.83
N SER A 168 1.78 30.16 9.30
CA SER A 168 1.04 29.13 10.02
C SER A 168 0.82 27.93 9.09
N PRO A 169 1.21 26.69 9.47
CA PRO A 169 1.04 25.48 8.65
C PRO A 169 -0.38 25.18 8.16
N GLN A 170 -1.38 25.90 8.69
CA GLN A 170 -2.82 25.78 8.44
C GLN A 170 -3.32 26.60 7.24
N ALA A 171 -2.66 27.73 6.89
CA ALA A 171 -3.20 28.69 5.90
C ALA A 171 -3.29 28.13 4.47
N ASP A 172 -2.47 27.12 4.16
CA ASP A 172 -2.33 26.54 2.82
C ASP A 172 -3.28 25.35 2.57
N SER A 173 -3.87 24.77 3.62
CA SER A 173 -4.89 23.72 3.49
C SER A 173 -6.30 24.27 3.31
N ASP A 174 -6.64 25.39 3.94
CA ASP A 174 -7.99 25.98 3.88
C ASP A 174 -8.26 26.70 2.54
N THR A 175 -7.22 27.28 1.93
CA THR A 175 -7.34 27.96 0.62
C THR A 175 -7.56 26.99 -0.56
N ARG A 176 -7.20 25.71 -0.42
CA ARG A 176 -7.42 24.68 -1.46
C ARG A 176 -8.74 23.92 -1.31
N GLY A 177 -9.33 23.88 -0.12
CA GLY A 177 -10.62 23.22 0.13
C GLY A 177 -11.85 24.14 0.05
N GLY A 178 -11.66 25.46 0.17
CA GLY A 178 -12.76 26.42 0.41
C GLY A 178 -13.23 27.29 -0.77
N ARG A 179 -12.85 27.01 -2.03
CA ARG A 179 -13.32 27.82 -3.18
C ARG A 179 -14.70 27.40 -3.70
N THR A 180 -15.71 27.33 -2.84
CA THR A 180 -17.13 27.33 -3.24
C THR A 180 -17.96 28.15 -2.27
N SER A 181 -17.64 29.43 -2.10
CA SER A 181 -18.54 30.43 -1.51
C SER A 181 -18.09 31.82 -1.95
N GLY A 182 -18.23 32.11 -3.24
CA GLY A 182 -18.23 33.50 -3.71
C GLY A 182 -19.58 34.13 -3.33
N PRO A 183 -19.62 35.19 -2.52
CA PRO A 183 -20.84 35.95 -2.31
C PRO A 183 -21.19 36.68 -3.61
N ASN A 184 -22.33 36.33 -4.20
CA ASN A 184 -23.02 37.19 -5.14
C ASN A 184 -23.49 38.44 -4.38
N GLN A 185 -22.70 39.50 -4.42
CA GLN A 185 -23.10 40.86 -4.12
C GLN A 185 -22.67 41.75 -5.28
N ALA A 186 -23.60 42.62 -5.68
CA ALA A 186 -23.52 43.70 -6.67
C ALA A 186 -23.73 43.30 -8.15
N ALA A 187 -25.01 43.25 -8.56
CA ALA A 187 -25.59 44.22 -9.51
C ALA A 187 -27.12 44.06 -9.57
#